data_AF-A0A9X9F4P8-F1
#
_entry.id   AF-A0A9X9F4P8-F1
#
_cell.length_a   1.000
_cell.length_b   1.000
_cell.length_c   1.000
_cell.angle_alpha   90.00
_cell.angle_beta   90.00
_cell.angle_gamma   90.00
#
_symmetry.space_group_name_H-M   'P 1'
#
loop_
_entity.id
_entity.type
_entity.pdbx_description
1 polymer ?
#
loop_
_entity_poly.entity_id
_entity_poly.type
_entity_poly.pdbx_seq_one_letter_code
_entity_poly.pdbx_strand_id
1 'polypeptide(L)'
;GTWKLYEDEVGGNLSATIQSYAALLASEKYTKEDANMKRAEMFINERGGVARAHFMTKFLLAIHGEYEYPSLFHLPTPIMFLQNDSPLSIFELSSSARIHLIPMMLCLNKRFRVGKKLLPNLNHIAGGGGEWFREDRSPVFQTLVSDVKKIITYPLSLHHKGYEEVERFMKERIDENGTLYSYATASFYMIYALLALGHSIQSPIIQKAITGITSYIWKMERGSHLQNSPSTVWDTALLSYALQEAQVPKASKVIHNASAYLLRKQQTKKVDWSVHAPDLFPGGWGFSDVNTTIPDIDDTTAALRALARSRGNENVDTAWKRAVNWVKGLQNNDGGWGAFEKGVTSRILANLPIENASDMITDPSTPDITGRVLEFFGTYTQNELPEKQKQSAINWLMNVQEENGSWYGKWGICYIYGTWAVLTGLRSLGIPSSDPSVKRAALWLEHIQHEDGGWGESCQSSVEK
;
A
#
# COMPACT_ATOMS: atom_id res chain seq x y z
N GLY A 1 -29.19 -1.93 1.17
CA GLY A 1 -28.41 -3.14 0.85
C GLY A 1 -27.12 -2.71 0.20
N THR A 2 -26.35 -1.89 0.90
CA THR A 2 -25.13 -1.29 0.37
C THR A 2 -23.98 -1.63 1.30
N TRP A 3 -22.78 -1.62 0.76
CA TRP A 3 -21.54 -1.76 1.52
C TRP A 3 -20.82 -0.43 1.54
N LYS A 4 -20.05 -0.22 2.59
CA LYS A 4 -19.23 0.97 2.79
C LYS A 4 -17.75 0.59 2.83
N LEU A 5 -16.88 1.53 2.50
CA LEU A 5 -15.44 1.42 2.75
C LEU A 5 -15.09 1.66 4.22
N TYR A 6 -15.85 2.54 4.88
CA TYR A 6 -15.68 2.91 6.29
C TYR A 6 -17.04 3.22 6.93
N GLU A 7 -17.11 3.18 8.26
CA GLU A 7 -18.38 3.12 9.01
C GLU A 7 -19.32 4.31 8.72
N ASP A 8 -18.77 5.53 8.70
CA ASP A 8 -19.50 6.77 8.52
C ASP A 8 -19.64 7.21 7.05
N GLU A 9 -19.25 6.39 6.07
CA GLU A 9 -19.44 6.69 4.64
C GLU A 9 -20.93 6.91 4.33
N VAL A 10 -21.25 8.07 3.75
CA VAL A 10 -22.62 8.45 3.42
C VAL A 10 -22.98 7.92 2.03
N GLY A 11 -24.12 7.24 1.94
CA GLY A 11 -24.65 6.78 0.65
C GLY A 11 -23.99 5.54 0.06
N GLY A 12 -22.99 4.93 0.74
CA GLY A 12 -22.37 3.66 0.36
C GLY A 12 -21.43 3.72 -0.84
N ASN A 13 -20.62 2.67 -0.98
CA ASN A 13 -19.59 2.55 -1.99
C ASN A 13 -20.01 1.63 -3.14
N LEU A 14 -19.91 2.12 -4.38
CA LEU A 14 -20.28 1.36 -5.58
C LEU A 14 -19.46 0.08 -5.74
N SER A 15 -18.14 0.20 -5.70
CA SER A 15 -17.23 -0.94 -5.90
C SER A 15 -17.37 -2.00 -4.82
N ALA A 16 -17.42 -1.58 -3.55
CA ALA A 16 -17.62 -2.51 -2.43
C ALA A 16 -18.98 -3.22 -2.49
N THR A 17 -20.03 -2.51 -2.91
CA THR A 17 -21.37 -3.08 -3.07
C THR A 17 -21.41 -4.09 -4.21
N ILE A 18 -20.79 -3.81 -5.35
CA ILE A 18 -20.69 -4.75 -6.48
C ILE A 18 -19.92 -6.01 -6.09
N GLN A 19 -18.74 -5.86 -5.46
CA GLN A 19 -17.93 -6.99 -5.02
C GLN A 19 -18.69 -7.87 -4.02
N SER A 20 -19.36 -7.25 -3.04
CA SER A 20 -20.14 -7.97 -2.04
C SER A 20 -21.36 -8.66 -2.63
N TYR A 21 -22.08 -7.98 -3.53
CA TYR A 21 -23.20 -8.56 -4.27
C TYR A 21 -22.77 -9.80 -5.08
N ALA A 22 -21.68 -9.69 -5.84
CA ALA A 22 -21.13 -10.81 -6.59
C ALA A 22 -20.68 -11.96 -5.67
N ALA A 23 -20.01 -11.67 -4.56
CA ALA A 23 -19.57 -12.68 -3.60
C ALA A 23 -20.75 -13.42 -2.93
N LEU A 24 -21.84 -12.72 -2.60
CA LEU A 24 -23.04 -13.33 -2.04
C LEU A 24 -23.72 -14.27 -3.05
N LEU A 25 -23.78 -13.90 -4.33
CA LEU A 25 -24.27 -14.79 -5.39
C LEU A 25 -23.36 -16.01 -5.59
N ALA A 26 -22.04 -15.80 -5.63
CA ALA A 26 -21.06 -16.87 -5.76
C ALA A 26 -21.10 -17.88 -4.58
N SER A 27 -21.60 -17.45 -3.43
CA SER A 27 -21.76 -18.33 -2.26
C SER A 27 -22.93 -19.30 -2.39
N GLU A 28 -23.83 -19.11 -3.36
CA GLU A 28 -25.08 -19.85 -3.56
C GLU A 28 -26.06 -19.81 -2.36
N LYS A 29 -25.74 -19.03 -1.31
CA LYS A 29 -26.62 -18.82 -0.15
C LYS A 29 -27.67 -17.74 -0.37
N TYR A 30 -27.45 -16.88 -1.37
CA TYR A 30 -28.31 -15.77 -1.72
C TYR A 30 -28.58 -15.77 -3.22
N THR A 31 -29.75 -15.27 -3.59
CA THR A 31 -30.19 -15.11 -4.97
C THR A 31 -30.56 -13.64 -5.21
N LYS A 32 -30.64 -13.25 -6.48
CA LYS A 32 -31.12 -11.91 -6.87
C LYS A 32 -32.52 -11.57 -6.32
N GLU A 33 -33.30 -12.59 -5.97
CA GLU A 33 -34.67 -12.39 -5.49
C GLU A 33 -34.74 -11.92 -4.03
N ASP A 34 -33.65 -12.07 -3.27
CA ASP A 34 -33.59 -11.68 -1.87
C ASP A 34 -33.73 -10.17 -1.67
N ALA A 35 -34.47 -9.76 -0.64
CA ALA A 35 -34.81 -8.36 -0.41
C ALA A 35 -33.59 -7.42 -0.24
N ASN A 36 -32.48 -7.93 0.30
CA ASN A 36 -31.23 -7.16 0.42
C ASN A 36 -30.46 -7.11 -0.90
N MET A 37 -30.56 -8.16 -1.72
CA MET A 37 -29.93 -8.24 -3.04
C MET A 37 -30.61 -7.27 -4.01
N LYS A 38 -31.94 -7.21 -4.04
CA LYS A 38 -32.70 -6.19 -4.80
C LYS A 38 -32.32 -4.77 -4.42
N ARG A 39 -32.18 -4.49 -3.12
CA ARG A 39 -31.73 -3.18 -2.62
C ARG A 39 -30.30 -2.85 -3.05
N ALA A 40 -29.42 -3.85 -3.18
CA ALA A 40 -28.07 -3.66 -3.70
C ALA A 40 -28.10 -3.37 -5.20
N GLU A 41 -28.88 -4.13 -5.99
CA GLU A 41 -29.04 -3.90 -7.42
C GLU A 41 -29.57 -2.49 -7.75
N MET A 42 -30.60 -2.03 -7.02
CA MET A 42 -31.13 -0.67 -7.18
C MET A 42 -30.03 0.38 -7.00
N PHE A 43 -29.27 0.28 -5.91
CA PHE A 43 -28.16 1.18 -5.63
C PHE A 43 -27.07 1.12 -6.72
N ILE A 44 -26.68 -0.09 -7.14
CA ILE A 44 -25.66 -0.27 -8.19
C ILE A 44 -26.11 0.41 -9.48
N ASN A 45 -27.36 0.23 -9.88
CA ASN A 45 -27.92 0.80 -11.09
C ASN A 45 -28.05 2.33 -11.01
N GLU A 46 -28.49 2.88 -9.88
CA GLU A 46 -28.56 4.33 -9.64
C GLU A 46 -27.19 5.01 -9.73
N ARG A 47 -26.10 4.28 -9.44
CA ARG A 47 -24.71 4.78 -9.52
C ARG A 47 -24.02 4.46 -10.86
N GLY A 48 -24.76 3.96 -11.85
CA GLY A 48 -24.26 3.71 -13.21
C GLY A 48 -23.63 2.34 -13.44
N GLY A 49 -23.86 1.38 -12.53
CA GLY A 49 -23.49 -0.02 -12.71
C GLY A 49 -21.99 -0.31 -12.64
N VAL A 50 -21.61 -1.53 -13.03
CA VAL A 50 -20.21 -1.99 -13.12
C VAL A 50 -19.35 -1.08 -14.00
N ALA A 51 -19.93 -0.47 -15.03
CA ALA A 51 -19.28 0.51 -15.91
C ALA A 51 -18.66 1.69 -15.16
N ARG A 52 -19.21 2.08 -14.00
CA ARG A 52 -18.70 3.17 -13.14
C ARG A 52 -17.86 2.68 -11.95
N ALA A 53 -17.65 1.37 -11.82
CA ALA A 53 -16.85 0.80 -10.74
C ALA A 53 -15.33 0.99 -10.97
N HIS A 54 -14.57 0.85 -9.88
CA HIS A 54 -13.11 0.86 -9.89
C HIS A 54 -12.55 -0.23 -10.80
N PHE A 55 -11.40 0.03 -11.44
CA PHE A 55 -10.84 -0.88 -12.46
C PHE A 55 -10.55 -2.28 -11.92
N MET A 56 -10.17 -2.42 -10.65
CA MET A 56 -9.92 -3.73 -10.02
C MET A 56 -11.20 -4.56 -9.88
N THR A 57 -12.36 -3.91 -9.66
CA THR A 57 -13.67 -4.57 -9.65
C THR A 57 -14.02 -5.07 -11.05
N LYS A 58 -13.85 -4.22 -12.08
CA LYS A 58 -14.05 -4.60 -13.49
C LYS A 58 -13.15 -5.78 -13.88
N PHE A 59 -11.87 -5.74 -13.46
CA PHE A 59 -10.91 -6.81 -13.68
C PHE A 59 -11.33 -8.14 -13.05
N LEU A 60 -11.75 -8.14 -11.79
CA LEU A 60 -12.23 -9.35 -11.13
C LEU A 60 -13.46 -9.94 -11.82
N LEU A 61 -14.43 -9.11 -12.19
CA LEU A 61 -15.61 -9.58 -12.93
C LEU A 61 -15.24 -10.11 -14.33
N ALA A 62 -14.27 -9.51 -15.01
CA ALA A 62 -13.79 -9.97 -16.32
C ALA A 62 -13.09 -11.33 -16.26
N ILE A 63 -12.29 -11.58 -15.22
CA ILE A 63 -11.69 -12.89 -14.95
C ILE A 63 -12.77 -13.97 -14.79
N HIS A 64 -13.91 -13.64 -14.20
CA HIS A 64 -15.04 -14.56 -14.03
C HIS A 64 -16.04 -14.54 -15.20
N GLY A 65 -15.74 -13.80 -16.28
CA GLY A 65 -16.55 -13.75 -17.50
C GLY A 65 -17.80 -12.86 -17.42
N GLU A 66 -17.97 -12.09 -16.35
CA GLU A 66 -19.13 -11.23 -16.10
C GLU A 66 -18.90 -9.76 -16.47
N TYR A 67 -17.73 -9.45 -17.05
CA TYR A 67 -17.43 -8.16 -17.66
C TYR A 67 -16.50 -8.35 -18.86
N GLU A 68 -16.61 -7.51 -19.88
CA GLU A 68 -15.78 -7.64 -21.08
C GLU A 68 -14.37 -7.05 -20.84
N TYR A 69 -13.35 -7.78 -21.28
CA TYR A 69 -12.00 -7.25 -21.37
C TYR A 69 -11.96 -6.07 -22.35
N PRO A 70 -11.15 -5.03 -22.07
CA PRO A 70 -11.01 -3.90 -22.97
C PRO A 70 -10.47 -4.37 -24.33
N SER A 71 -10.97 -3.77 -25.42
CA SER A 71 -10.57 -4.13 -26.78
C SER A 71 -9.09 -3.90 -27.05
N LEU A 72 -8.49 -2.86 -26.45
CA LEU A 72 -7.14 -2.37 -26.76
C LEU A 72 -6.24 -2.12 -25.53
N PHE A 73 -6.30 -2.96 -24.49
CA PHE A 73 -5.35 -2.88 -23.37
C PHE A 73 -4.40 -4.09 -23.37
N HIS A 74 -3.20 -3.88 -23.90
CA HIS A 74 -2.10 -4.84 -23.82
C HIS A 74 -0.91 -4.15 -23.15
N LEU A 75 -0.52 -4.65 -21.98
CA LEU A 75 0.64 -4.17 -21.24
C LEU A 75 1.82 -5.06 -21.61
N PRO A 76 2.75 -4.59 -22.46
CA PRO A 76 3.73 -5.46 -23.09
C PRO A 76 4.68 -6.08 -22.04
N THR A 77 4.73 -7.40 -21.96
CA THR A 77 5.59 -8.12 -21.00
C THR A 77 7.10 -7.86 -21.17
N PRO A 78 7.64 -7.42 -22.34
CA PRO A 78 9.03 -6.98 -22.42
C PRO A 78 9.39 -5.80 -21.51
N ILE A 79 8.39 -5.10 -20.92
CA ILE A 79 8.63 -4.08 -19.88
C ILE A 79 9.43 -4.62 -18.70
N MET A 80 9.33 -5.93 -18.43
CA MET A 80 10.08 -6.61 -17.37
C MET A 80 11.60 -6.62 -17.59
N PHE A 81 12.06 -6.39 -18.83
CA PHE A 81 13.48 -6.39 -19.18
C PHE A 81 14.06 -4.99 -19.35
N LEU A 82 13.25 -3.94 -19.14
CA LEU A 82 13.77 -2.58 -19.18
C LEU A 82 14.80 -2.37 -18.06
N GLN A 83 15.80 -1.55 -18.37
CA GLN A 83 16.79 -1.17 -17.37
C GLN A 83 16.11 -0.40 -16.23
N ASN A 84 16.66 -0.53 -15.02
CA ASN A 84 16.06 0.04 -13.81
C ASN A 84 15.97 1.57 -13.81
N ASP A 85 16.81 2.25 -14.59
CA ASP A 85 16.82 3.70 -14.80
C ASP A 85 15.87 4.16 -15.92
N SER A 86 15.18 3.24 -16.59
CA SER A 86 14.16 3.58 -17.58
C SER A 86 12.93 4.20 -16.92
N PRO A 87 12.34 5.27 -17.47
CA PRO A 87 11.10 5.86 -16.95
C PRO A 87 9.88 4.93 -17.05
N LEU A 88 10.00 3.82 -17.78
CA LEU A 88 8.98 2.77 -17.91
C LEU A 88 9.34 1.51 -17.12
N SER A 89 10.42 1.54 -16.34
CA SER A 89 10.78 0.41 -15.50
C SER A 89 9.65 0.09 -14.54
N ILE A 90 9.43 -1.19 -14.27
CA ILE A 90 8.49 -1.63 -13.23
C ILE A 90 8.91 -1.13 -11.83
N PHE A 91 10.18 -0.75 -11.66
CA PHE A 91 10.73 -0.18 -10.43
C PHE A 91 10.42 1.31 -10.23
N GLU A 92 9.80 1.96 -11.23
CA GLU A 92 9.19 3.29 -11.08
C GLU A 92 7.75 3.23 -10.53
N LEU A 93 7.19 2.03 -10.40
CA LEU A 93 5.95 1.77 -9.66
C LEU A 93 6.28 1.52 -8.18
N SER A 94 5.48 2.01 -7.25
CA SER A 94 5.59 1.65 -5.83
C SER A 94 5.56 0.13 -5.65
N SER A 95 6.26 -0.39 -4.65
CA SER A 95 6.27 -1.83 -4.31
C SER A 95 4.85 -2.44 -4.28
N SER A 96 3.88 -1.73 -3.70
CA SER A 96 2.48 -2.14 -3.64
C SER A 96 1.82 -2.14 -5.02
N ALA A 97 1.93 -1.07 -5.82
CA ALA A 97 1.36 -1.06 -7.17
C ALA A 97 2.01 -2.11 -8.06
N ARG A 98 3.34 -2.23 -8.02
CA ARG A 98 4.14 -3.18 -8.80
C ARG A 98 3.66 -4.61 -8.58
N ILE A 99 3.52 -5.04 -7.32
CA ILE A 99 3.19 -6.42 -6.99
C ILE A 99 1.74 -6.80 -7.32
N HIS A 100 0.82 -5.81 -7.37
CA HIS A 100 -0.55 -6.03 -7.80
C HIS A 100 -0.71 -5.98 -9.32
N LEU A 101 -0.10 -5.00 -9.98
CA LEU A 101 -0.26 -4.75 -11.41
C LEU A 101 0.42 -5.82 -12.27
N ILE A 102 1.56 -6.37 -11.85
CA ILE A 102 2.29 -7.41 -12.60
C ILE A 102 1.45 -8.68 -12.84
N PRO A 103 0.85 -9.33 -11.83
CA PRO A 103 -0.03 -10.47 -12.08
C PRO A 103 -1.28 -10.08 -12.87
N MET A 104 -1.85 -8.89 -12.63
CA MET A 104 -3.03 -8.41 -13.36
C MET A 104 -2.72 -8.21 -14.85
N MET A 105 -1.57 -7.61 -15.19
CA MET A 105 -1.06 -7.45 -16.54
C MET A 105 -1.03 -8.78 -17.28
N LEU A 106 -0.50 -9.83 -16.63
CA LEU A 106 -0.44 -11.16 -17.22
C LEU A 106 -1.84 -11.69 -17.57
N CYS A 107 -2.77 -11.61 -16.63
CA CYS A 107 -4.16 -12.03 -16.83
C CYS A 107 -4.85 -11.23 -17.96
N LEU A 108 -4.63 -9.91 -18.02
CA LEU A 108 -5.15 -9.03 -19.05
C LEU A 108 -4.64 -9.42 -20.44
N ASN A 109 -3.33 -9.59 -20.58
CA ASN A 109 -2.71 -9.93 -21.87
C ASN A 109 -3.16 -11.29 -22.40
N LYS A 110 -3.35 -12.27 -21.51
CA LYS A 110 -3.86 -13.59 -21.87
C LYS A 110 -5.39 -13.65 -21.99
N ARG A 111 -6.10 -12.56 -21.65
CA ARG A 111 -7.57 -12.51 -21.53
C ARG A 111 -8.11 -13.69 -20.73
N PHE A 112 -7.42 -14.00 -19.63
CA PHE A 112 -7.68 -15.19 -18.84
C PHE A 112 -9.10 -15.20 -18.28
N ARG A 113 -9.81 -16.33 -18.41
CA ARG A 113 -11.11 -16.53 -17.77
C ARG A 113 -11.10 -17.82 -16.96
N VAL A 114 -11.69 -17.78 -15.79
CA VAL A 114 -11.89 -18.98 -14.96
C VAL A 114 -12.86 -19.92 -15.69
N GLY A 115 -12.43 -21.15 -15.94
CA GLY A 115 -13.22 -22.12 -16.72
C GLY A 115 -14.49 -22.60 -16.01
N LYS A 116 -14.51 -22.58 -14.67
CA LYS A 116 -15.71 -22.90 -13.88
C LYS A 116 -16.56 -21.64 -13.71
N LYS A 117 -17.81 -21.70 -14.15
CA LYS A 117 -18.79 -20.64 -13.91
C LYS A 117 -19.18 -20.61 -12.43
N LEU A 118 -18.78 -19.55 -11.72
CA LEU A 118 -19.09 -19.33 -10.30
C LEU A 118 -20.18 -18.28 -10.09
N LEU A 119 -20.29 -17.32 -11.01
CA LEU A 119 -21.27 -16.24 -10.94
C LEU A 119 -22.43 -16.51 -11.91
N PRO A 120 -23.67 -16.12 -11.55
CA PRO A 120 -24.74 -15.99 -12.53
C PRO A 120 -24.45 -14.79 -13.45
N ASN A 121 -25.19 -14.69 -14.55
CA ASN A 121 -25.07 -13.54 -15.45
C ASN A 121 -25.36 -12.22 -14.70
N LEU A 122 -24.47 -11.24 -14.80
CA LEU A 122 -24.58 -9.94 -14.12
C LEU A 122 -24.97 -8.77 -15.06
N ASN A 123 -25.50 -9.03 -16.25
CA ASN A 123 -25.80 -7.98 -17.23
C ASN A 123 -26.81 -6.94 -16.71
N HIS A 124 -27.68 -7.33 -15.76
CA HIS A 124 -28.70 -6.44 -15.18
C HIS A 124 -28.12 -5.36 -14.25
N ILE A 125 -26.84 -5.48 -13.87
CA ILE A 125 -26.10 -4.46 -13.08
C ILE A 125 -24.86 -3.92 -13.82
N ALA A 126 -24.65 -4.32 -15.08
CA ALA A 126 -23.45 -3.94 -15.83
C ALA A 126 -23.33 -2.42 -16.02
N GLY A 127 -24.46 -1.72 -16.22
CA GLY A 127 -24.46 -0.32 -16.65
C GLY A 127 -24.10 -0.15 -18.13
N GLY A 128 -24.29 1.04 -18.69
CA GLY A 128 -23.99 1.32 -20.09
C GLY A 128 -22.55 1.80 -20.34
N GLY A 129 -21.90 1.28 -21.39
CA GLY A 129 -20.88 1.98 -22.20
C GLY A 129 -19.72 2.69 -21.47
N GLY A 130 -19.17 2.11 -20.40
CA GLY A 130 -18.04 2.70 -19.67
C GLY A 130 -16.68 2.12 -20.06
N GLU A 131 -15.73 2.98 -20.40
CA GLU A 131 -14.33 2.56 -20.56
C GLU A 131 -13.74 2.05 -19.24
N TRP A 132 -12.75 1.15 -19.33
CA TRP A 132 -12.03 0.63 -18.16
C TRP A 132 -11.19 1.71 -17.48
N PHE A 133 -10.68 2.63 -18.28
CA PHE A 133 -9.78 3.70 -17.89
C PHE A 133 -10.44 5.04 -18.19
N ARG A 134 -9.99 6.11 -17.55
CA ARG A 134 -10.45 7.46 -17.92
C ARG A 134 -9.85 7.81 -19.29
N GLU A 135 -10.60 8.51 -20.14
CA GLU A 135 -9.98 9.16 -21.30
C GLU A 135 -9.07 10.29 -20.76
N ASP A 136 -7.75 10.10 -20.79
CA ASP A 136 -6.81 11.21 -20.65
C ASP A 136 -6.21 11.54 -22.02
N ARG A 137 -6.35 12.81 -22.41
CA ARG A 137 -5.84 13.35 -23.67
C ARG A 137 -4.55 14.15 -23.49
N SER A 138 -3.90 14.08 -22.32
CA SER A 138 -2.67 14.80 -22.06
C SER A 138 -1.55 14.39 -23.05
N PRO A 139 -0.73 15.35 -23.55
CA PRO A 139 0.36 15.05 -24.47
C PRO A 139 1.38 14.05 -23.92
N VAL A 140 1.63 14.11 -22.60
CA VAL A 140 2.53 13.19 -21.90
C VAL A 140 2.00 11.75 -21.94
N PHE A 141 0.70 11.57 -21.70
CA PHE A 141 0.06 10.27 -21.82
C PHE A 141 0.10 9.74 -23.26
N GLN A 142 -0.05 10.60 -24.27
CA GLN A 142 0.10 10.20 -25.66
C GLN A 142 1.52 9.73 -26.00
N THR A 143 2.55 10.38 -25.45
CA THR A 143 3.95 9.94 -25.58
C THR A 143 4.15 8.58 -24.93
N LEU A 144 3.66 8.40 -23.69
CA LEU A 144 3.71 7.12 -22.98
C LEU A 144 3.03 5.99 -23.77
N VAL A 145 1.83 6.25 -24.31
CA VAL A 145 1.10 5.30 -25.16
C VAL A 145 1.90 4.99 -26.43
N SER A 146 2.55 5.98 -27.06
CA SER A 146 3.43 5.76 -28.20
C SER A 146 4.62 4.85 -27.85
N ASP A 147 5.25 5.06 -26.71
CA ASP A 147 6.38 4.24 -26.27
C ASP A 147 5.95 2.81 -25.92
N VAL A 148 4.80 2.64 -25.25
CA VAL A 148 4.18 1.33 -25.04
C VAL A 148 3.88 0.65 -26.37
N LYS A 149 3.34 1.37 -27.37
CA LYS A 149 3.09 0.84 -28.72
C LYS A 149 4.37 0.34 -29.39
N LYS A 150 5.50 1.00 -29.20
CA LYS A 150 6.79 0.50 -29.71
C LYS A 150 7.16 -0.84 -29.06
N ILE A 151 7.03 -0.97 -27.74
CA ILE A 151 7.34 -2.22 -27.03
C ILE A 151 6.39 -3.35 -27.49
N ILE A 152 5.13 -3.05 -27.78
CA ILE A 152 4.18 -4.03 -28.34
C ILE A 152 4.71 -4.64 -29.65
N THR A 153 5.41 -3.87 -30.49
CA THR A 153 5.96 -4.37 -31.76
C THR A 153 7.15 -5.32 -31.62
N TYR A 154 7.66 -5.54 -30.39
CA TYR A 154 8.75 -6.48 -30.15
C TYR A 154 8.36 -7.92 -30.49
N PRO A 155 9.35 -8.80 -30.83
CA PRO A 155 9.08 -10.16 -31.24
C PRO A 155 8.25 -10.95 -30.21
N LEU A 156 7.33 -11.80 -30.69
CA LEU A 156 6.49 -12.67 -29.85
C LEU A 156 7.31 -13.54 -28.88
N SER A 157 8.52 -13.94 -29.27
CA SER A 157 9.44 -14.68 -28.40
C SER A 157 9.86 -13.89 -27.16
N LEU A 158 10.02 -12.57 -27.29
CA LEU A 158 10.35 -11.70 -26.17
C LEU A 158 9.15 -11.49 -25.26
N HIS A 159 7.93 -11.40 -25.83
CA HIS A 159 6.70 -11.40 -25.04
C HIS A 159 6.52 -12.71 -24.25
N HIS A 160 6.86 -13.85 -24.86
CA HIS A 160 6.83 -15.15 -24.19
C HIS A 160 7.81 -15.20 -23.00
N LYS A 161 9.07 -14.82 -23.22
CA LYS A 161 10.06 -14.68 -22.14
C LYS A 161 9.60 -13.71 -21.06
N GLY A 162 8.90 -12.64 -21.42
CA GLY A 162 8.34 -11.70 -20.47
C GLY A 162 7.31 -12.35 -19.53
N TYR A 163 6.55 -13.36 -19.98
CA TYR A 163 5.67 -14.13 -19.08
C TYR A 163 6.44 -15.01 -18.09
N GLU A 164 7.51 -15.66 -18.55
CA GLU A 164 8.41 -16.43 -17.67
C GLU A 164 9.04 -15.52 -16.62
N GLU A 165 9.43 -14.32 -17.03
CA GLU A 165 10.00 -13.31 -16.14
C GLU A 165 8.98 -12.77 -15.13
N VAL A 166 7.72 -12.54 -15.52
CA VAL A 166 6.63 -12.22 -14.58
C VAL A 166 6.45 -13.34 -13.55
N GLU A 167 6.45 -14.60 -13.98
CA GLU A 167 6.32 -15.75 -13.07
C GLU A 167 7.49 -15.82 -12.08
N ARG A 168 8.73 -15.67 -12.58
CA ARG A 168 9.94 -15.60 -11.76
C ARG A 168 9.86 -14.45 -10.76
N PHE A 169 9.48 -13.25 -11.21
CA PHE A 169 9.37 -12.06 -10.39
C PHE A 169 8.40 -12.26 -9.22
N MET A 170 7.24 -12.87 -9.46
CA MET A 170 6.28 -13.21 -8.40
C MET A 170 6.86 -14.25 -7.44
N LYS A 171 7.43 -15.35 -7.95
CA LYS A 171 7.97 -16.46 -7.15
C LYS A 171 9.06 -16.03 -6.17
N GLU A 172 9.93 -15.11 -6.59
CA GLU A 172 11.02 -14.58 -5.75
C GLU A 172 10.53 -13.72 -4.57
N ARG A 173 9.24 -13.35 -4.58
CA ARG A 173 8.60 -12.42 -3.63
C ARG A 173 7.51 -13.08 -2.79
N ILE A 174 7.42 -14.40 -2.83
CA ILE A 174 6.49 -15.18 -2.01
C ILE A 174 7.07 -15.32 -0.59
N ASP A 175 6.32 -14.87 0.40
CA ASP A 175 6.64 -15.04 1.81
C ASP A 175 6.47 -16.49 2.26
N GLU A 176 6.95 -16.81 3.47
CA GLU A 176 7.02 -18.18 3.96
C GLU A 176 5.67 -18.89 4.01
N ASN A 177 4.58 -18.15 4.23
CA ASN A 177 3.21 -18.69 4.28
C ASN A 177 2.59 -18.91 2.89
N GLY A 178 3.26 -18.50 1.80
CA GLY A 178 2.77 -18.60 0.44
C GLY A 178 2.11 -17.34 -0.11
N THR A 179 1.97 -16.30 0.69
CA THR A 179 1.41 -15.01 0.21
C THR A 179 2.46 -14.22 -0.55
N LEU A 180 2.01 -13.43 -1.53
CA LEU A 180 2.85 -12.52 -2.29
C LEU A 180 2.92 -11.18 -1.56
N TYR A 181 4.11 -10.78 -1.09
CA TYR A 181 4.31 -9.55 -0.30
C TYR A 181 3.38 -9.39 0.90
N SER A 182 3.00 -10.50 1.53
CA SER A 182 2.07 -10.47 2.67
C SER A 182 0.73 -9.76 2.40
N TYR A 183 0.34 -9.62 1.13
CA TYR A 183 -0.95 -9.07 0.71
C TYR A 183 -1.88 -10.20 0.27
N ALA A 184 -3.06 -10.31 0.89
CA ALA A 184 -4.09 -11.23 0.44
C ALA A 184 -4.51 -10.93 -1.01
N THR A 185 -4.61 -9.64 -1.36
CA THR A 185 -4.97 -9.16 -2.70
C THR A 185 -3.97 -9.54 -3.77
N ALA A 186 -2.69 -9.21 -3.59
CA ALA A 186 -1.65 -9.60 -4.53
C ALA A 186 -1.55 -11.13 -4.66
N SER A 187 -1.77 -11.86 -3.57
CA SER A 187 -1.73 -13.32 -3.56
C SER A 187 -2.80 -13.96 -4.42
N PHE A 188 -4.06 -13.49 -4.38
CA PHE A 188 -5.07 -14.06 -5.26
C PHE A 188 -4.90 -13.62 -6.72
N TYR A 189 -4.36 -12.43 -7.00
CA TYR A 189 -3.96 -12.06 -8.36
C TYR A 189 -2.84 -12.95 -8.90
N MET A 190 -1.86 -13.28 -8.07
CA MET A 190 -0.81 -14.25 -8.42
C MET A 190 -1.41 -15.62 -8.74
N ILE A 191 -2.38 -16.11 -7.97
CA ILE A 191 -3.07 -17.38 -8.27
C ILE A 191 -3.71 -17.32 -9.65
N TYR A 192 -4.45 -16.26 -9.99
CA TYR A 192 -5.02 -16.12 -11.34
C TYR A 192 -3.95 -16.05 -12.43
N ALA A 193 -2.84 -15.36 -12.19
CA ALA A 193 -1.74 -15.29 -13.14
C ALA A 193 -1.10 -16.66 -13.39
N LEU A 194 -0.88 -17.46 -12.34
CA LEU A 194 -0.37 -18.83 -12.46
C LEU A 194 -1.35 -19.73 -13.22
N LEU A 195 -2.66 -19.62 -12.95
CA LEU A 195 -3.67 -20.34 -13.73
C LEU A 195 -3.67 -19.93 -15.20
N ALA A 196 -3.48 -18.64 -15.49
CA ALA A 196 -3.35 -18.13 -16.86
C ALA A 196 -2.09 -18.65 -17.58
N LEU A 197 -1.04 -18.99 -16.83
CA LEU A 197 0.15 -19.68 -17.33
C LEU A 197 -0.04 -21.19 -17.50
N GLY A 198 -1.19 -21.74 -17.10
CA GLY A 198 -1.51 -23.16 -17.23
C GLY A 198 -1.12 -24.00 -16.01
N HIS A 199 -0.78 -23.38 -14.87
CA HIS A 199 -0.58 -24.14 -13.64
C HIS A 199 -1.90 -24.81 -13.22
N SER A 200 -1.79 -26.05 -12.77
CA SER A 200 -2.92 -26.74 -12.14
C SER A 200 -3.27 -26.10 -10.80
N ILE A 201 -4.57 -26.09 -10.45
CA ILE A 201 -5.03 -25.71 -9.10
C ILE A 201 -4.39 -26.56 -8.00
N GLN A 202 -3.95 -27.79 -8.32
CA GLN A 202 -3.21 -28.67 -7.39
C GLN A 202 -1.71 -28.35 -7.31
N SER A 203 -1.21 -27.35 -8.05
CA SER A 203 0.21 -27.00 -7.98
C SER A 203 0.61 -26.57 -6.56
N PRO A 204 1.80 -26.98 -6.07
CA PRO A 204 2.23 -26.67 -4.70
C PRO A 204 2.22 -25.17 -4.39
N ILE A 205 2.60 -24.34 -5.37
CA ILE A 205 2.61 -22.87 -5.23
C ILE A 205 1.21 -22.30 -5.02
N ILE A 206 0.19 -22.77 -5.75
CA ILE A 206 -1.20 -22.30 -5.59
C ILE A 206 -1.78 -22.80 -4.27
N GLN A 207 -1.56 -24.07 -3.91
CA GLN A 207 -2.04 -24.62 -2.64
C GLN A 207 -1.44 -23.89 -1.44
N LYS A 208 -0.15 -23.57 -1.51
CA LYS A 208 0.53 -22.78 -0.48
C LYS A 208 -0.04 -21.35 -0.42
N ALA A 209 -0.27 -20.69 -1.55
CA ALA A 209 -0.88 -19.35 -1.57
C ALA A 209 -2.29 -19.33 -0.96
N ILE A 210 -3.14 -20.33 -1.26
CA ILE A 210 -4.47 -20.48 -0.65
C ILE A 210 -4.34 -20.65 0.88
N THR A 211 -3.40 -21.48 1.33
CA THR A 211 -3.14 -21.70 2.76
C THR A 211 -2.69 -20.40 3.43
N GLY A 212 -1.78 -19.65 2.78
CA GLY A 212 -1.32 -18.34 3.24
C GLY A 212 -2.45 -17.33 3.39
N ILE A 213 -3.26 -17.13 2.35
CA ILE A 213 -4.43 -16.23 2.38
C ILE A 213 -5.41 -16.66 3.49
N THR A 214 -5.67 -17.96 3.63
CA THR A 214 -6.59 -18.48 4.65
C THR A 214 -6.09 -18.21 6.07
N SER A 215 -4.77 -18.15 6.27
CA SER A 215 -4.20 -17.83 7.58
C SER A 215 -4.46 -16.39 8.04
N TYR A 216 -4.86 -15.50 7.13
CA TYR A 216 -5.22 -14.11 7.45
C TYR A 216 -6.69 -13.94 7.87
N ILE A 217 -7.48 -15.02 7.88
CA ILE A 217 -8.87 -14.98 8.32
C ILE A 217 -8.94 -14.77 9.83
N TRP A 218 -9.47 -13.63 10.23
CA TRP A 218 -9.82 -13.33 11.61
C TRP A 218 -11.28 -13.69 11.88
N LYS A 219 -11.55 -14.34 13.02
CA LYS A 219 -12.91 -14.68 13.46
C LYS A 219 -13.46 -13.55 14.33
N MET A 220 -14.50 -12.89 13.82
CA MET A 220 -15.26 -11.85 14.51
C MET A 220 -16.55 -12.45 15.06
N GLU A 221 -17.23 -11.75 15.97
CA GLU A 221 -18.55 -12.15 16.47
C GLU A 221 -19.58 -12.27 15.33
N ARG A 222 -19.52 -11.37 14.34
CA ARG A 222 -20.45 -11.31 13.18
C ARG A 222 -19.96 -12.07 11.95
N GLY A 223 -18.94 -12.92 12.06
CA GLY A 223 -18.46 -13.75 10.95
C GLY A 223 -16.95 -13.81 10.82
N SER A 224 -16.46 -13.94 9.59
CA SER A 224 -15.03 -14.01 9.30
C SER A 224 -14.61 -12.79 8.48
N HIS A 225 -13.48 -12.18 8.84
CA HIS A 225 -12.87 -11.08 8.11
C HIS A 225 -11.52 -11.53 7.56
N LEU A 226 -11.33 -11.39 6.25
CA LEU A 226 -10.03 -11.63 5.63
C LEU A 226 -9.22 -10.33 5.74
N GLN A 227 -8.19 -10.34 6.57
CA GLN A 227 -7.24 -9.22 6.64
C GLN A 227 -6.46 -9.14 5.33
N ASN A 228 -6.26 -7.93 4.81
CA ASN A 228 -5.41 -7.78 3.62
C ASN A 228 -3.94 -8.05 3.96
N SER A 229 -3.45 -7.42 5.03
CA SER A 229 -2.12 -7.62 5.61
C SER A 229 -2.24 -7.48 7.12
N PRO A 230 -1.97 -8.55 7.91
CA PRO A 230 -1.99 -8.46 9.38
C PRO A 230 -0.89 -7.53 9.89
N SER A 231 -1.15 -6.73 10.92
CA SER A 231 -0.29 -5.64 11.43
C SER A 231 0.67 -6.02 12.56
N THR A 232 1.02 -7.31 12.70
CA THR A 232 1.65 -7.85 13.91
C THR A 232 2.95 -7.14 14.34
N VAL A 233 3.82 -6.76 13.39
CA VAL A 233 5.09 -6.10 13.73
C VAL A 233 4.84 -4.66 14.17
N TRP A 234 4.03 -3.94 13.39
CA TRP A 234 3.59 -2.57 13.68
C TRP A 234 2.98 -2.46 15.08
N ASP A 235 1.98 -3.30 15.37
CA ASP A 235 1.27 -3.29 16.64
C ASP A 235 2.19 -3.66 17.81
N THR A 236 3.06 -4.65 17.62
CA THR A 236 4.03 -5.04 18.67
C THR A 236 4.99 -3.91 18.98
N ALA A 237 5.47 -3.19 17.97
CA ALA A 237 6.36 -2.05 18.14
C ALA A 237 5.67 -0.91 18.88
N LEU A 238 4.49 -0.48 18.42
CA LEU A 238 3.74 0.62 19.04
C LEU A 238 3.30 0.30 20.47
N LEU A 239 2.77 -0.89 20.73
CA LEU A 239 2.34 -1.30 22.07
C LEU A 239 3.54 -1.39 23.03
N SER A 240 4.65 -1.97 22.57
CA SER A 240 5.87 -2.05 23.38
C SER A 240 6.41 -0.65 23.70
N TYR A 241 6.41 0.26 22.74
CA TYR A 241 6.79 1.65 22.95
C TYR A 241 5.85 2.35 23.94
N ALA A 242 4.54 2.25 23.75
CA ALA A 242 3.53 2.89 24.63
C ALA A 242 3.63 2.40 26.09
N LEU A 243 3.82 1.09 26.30
CA LEU A 243 4.03 0.52 27.63
C LEU A 243 5.29 1.10 28.29
N GLN A 244 6.38 1.28 27.54
CA GLN A 244 7.60 1.88 28.06
C GLN A 244 7.40 3.36 28.41
N GLU A 245 6.68 4.14 27.60
CA GLU A 245 6.32 5.52 27.93
C GLU A 245 5.45 5.61 29.19
N ALA A 246 4.55 4.63 29.38
CA ALA A 246 3.80 4.42 30.62
C ALA A 246 4.63 3.86 31.79
N GLN A 247 5.96 3.93 31.71
CA GLN A 247 6.91 3.54 32.75
C GLN A 247 6.92 2.05 33.12
N VAL A 248 6.43 1.17 32.25
CA VAL A 248 6.63 -0.27 32.42
C VAL A 248 8.15 -0.57 32.38
N PRO A 249 8.71 -1.25 33.40
CA PRO A 249 10.15 -1.47 33.47
C PRO A 249 10.70 -2.25 32.28
N LYS A 250 11.88 -1.86 31.79
CA LYS A 250 12.65 -2.57 30.75
C LYS A 250 12.86 -4.05 31.08
N ALA A 251 13.05 -4.38 32.36
CA ALA A 251 13.26 -5.75 32.82
C ALA A 251 11.98 -6.62 32.82
N SER A 252 10.81 -6.04 32.55
CA SER A 252 9.57 -6.79 32.49
C SER A 252 9.58 -7.80 31.34
N LYS A 253 8.94 -8.95 31.58
CA LYS A 253 8.86 -10.04 30.60
C LYS A 253 8.19 -9.62 29.29
N VAL A 254 7.19 -8.73 29.37
CA VAL A 254 6.49 -8.23 28.18
C VAL A 254 7.41 -7.42 27.26
N ILE A 255 8.21 -6.51 27.81
CA ILE A 255 9.16 -5.71 27.02
C ILE A 255 10.28 -6.56 26.45
N HIS A 256 10.83 -7.50 27.24
CA HIS A 256 11.83 -8.44 26.75
C HIS A 256 11.29 -9.25 25.56
N ASN A 257 10.11 -9.85 25.70
CA ASN A 257 9.52 -10.67 24.65
C ASN A 257 9.24 -9.86 23.38
N ALA A 258 8.76 -8.62 23.52
CA ALA A 258 8.55 -7.72 22.39
C ALA A 258 9.88 -7.36 21.69
N SER A 259 10.92 -6.96 22.43
CA SER A 259 12.25 -6.71 21.86
C SER A 259 12.82 -7.94 21.14
N ALA A 260 12.73 -9.12 21.77
CA ALA A 260 13.23 -10.36 21.18
C ALA A 260 12.44 -10.75 19.92
N TYR A 261 11.13 -10.52 19.89
CA TYR A 261 10.31 -10.71 18.70
C TYR A 261 10.74 -9.76 17.58
N LEU A 262 10.82 -8.46 17.85
CA LEU A 262 11.22 -7.46 16.86
C LEU A 262 12.61 -7.77 16.29
N LEU A 263 13.60 -8.12 17.12
CA LEU A 263 14.94 -8.48 16.63
C LEU A 263 14.92 -9.66 15.64
N ARG A 264 14.04 -10.65 15.83
CA ARG A 264 13.90 -11.78 14.88
C ARG A 264 13.24 -11.36 13.56
N LYS A 265 12.45 -10.29 13.56
CA LYS A 265 11.74 -9.77 12.39
C LYS A 265 12.54 -8.76 11.58
N GLN A 266 13.75 -8.38 12.01
CA GLN A 266 14.60 -7.50 11.22
C GLN A 266 14.99 -8.17 9.90
N GLN A 267 14.74 -7.51 8.78
CA GLN A 267 15.04 -8.06 7.48
C GLN A 267 16.55 -7.98 7.16
N THR A 268 17.05 -8.99 6.45
CA THR A 268 18.49 -9.18 6.17
C THR A 268 18.80 -9.34 4.68
N LYS A 269 17.79 -9.24 3.80
CA LYS A 269 17.94 -9.43 2.37
C LYS A 269 17.80 -8.10 1.62
N LYS A 270 18.61 -7.93 0.57
CA LYS A 270 18.35 -6.89 -0.44
C LYS A 270 17.19 -7.34 -1.31
N VAL A 271 16.23 -6.45 -1.49
CA VAL A 271 14.97 -6.67 -2.20
C VAL A 271 14.70 -5.43 -3.07
N ASP A 272 13.45 -5.16 -3.39
CA ASP A 272 13.03 -4.15 -4.36
C ASP A 272 13.57 -2.73 -4.08
N TRP A 273 13.54 -2.26 -2.84
CA TRP A 273 14.10 -0.95 -2.47
C TRP A 273 15.58 -0.77 -2.82
N SER A 274 16.33 -1.87 -2.95
CA SER A 274 17.76 -1.82 -3.26
C SER A 274 18.03 -1.47 -4.73
N VAL A 275 17.02 -1.47 -5.60
CA VAL A 275 17.16 -1.01 -6.98
C VAL A 275 17.57 0.45 -7.03
N HIS A 276 16.89 1.30 -6.24
CA HIS A 276 17.21 2.73 -6.15
C HIS A 276 18.25 3.04 -5.08
N ALA A 277 18.60 2.06 -4.23
CA ALA A 277 19.58 2.20 -3.15
C ALA A 277 20.55 1.01 -3.07
N PRO A 278 21.34 0.72 -4.13
CA PRO A 278 22.11 -0.52 -4.25
C PRO A 278 23.21 -0.66 -3.20
N ASP A 279 23.75 0.45 -2.71
CA ASP A 279 24.86 0.46 -1.74
C ASP A 279 24.39 0.30 -0.28
N LEU A 280 23.09 0.42 0.00
CA LEU A 280 22.57 0.27 1.35
C LEU A 280 22.51 -1.20 1.77
N PHE A 281 22.86 -1.45 3.03
CA PHE A 281 22.65 -2.76 3.65
C PHE A 281 21.22 -2.86 4.20
N PRO A 282 20.61 -4.05 4.14
CA PRO A 282 19.28 -4.27 4.72
C PRO A 282 19.31 -4.05 6.23
N GLY A 283 18.24 -3.46 6.76
CA GLY A 283 18.07 -3.26 8.20
C GLY A 283 16.65 -2.89 8.64
N GLY A 284 15.70 -2.84 7.72
CA GLY A 284 14.32 -2.45 8.03
C GLY A 284 13.47 -3.58 8.61
N TRP A 285 12.28 -3.19 9.05
CA TRP A 285 11.17 -4.05 9.43
C TRP A 285 10.00 -3.81 8.48
N GLY A 286 9.14 -4.81 8.32
CA GLY A 286 7.89 -4.64 7.58
C GLY A 286 6.69 -4.93 8.47
N PHE A 287 5.51 -4.52 8.00
CA PHE A 287 4.24 -4.51 8.73
C PHE A 287 3.78 -5.85 9.37
N SER A 288 3.89 -6.95 8.62
CA SER A 288 3.28 -8.25 8.99
C SER A 288 4.27 -9.24 9.59
N ASP A 289 3.76 -10.22 10.35
CA ASP A 289 4.60 -11.26 10.95
C ASP A 289 5.45 -12.02 9.92
N VAL A 290 4.83 -12.41 8.80
CA VAL A 290 5.49 -13.22 7.75
C VAL A 290 6.23 -12.38 6.71
N ASN A 291 6.22 -11.05 6.83
CA ASN A 291 6.80 -10.14 5.86
C ASN A 291 8.33 -10.24 5.87
N THR A 292 8.89 -10.78 4.79
CA THR A 292 10.34 -10.96 4.64
C THR A 292 10.95 -10.12 3.52
N THR A 293 10.13 -9.39 2.76
CA THR A 293 10.54 -8.83 1.46
C THR A 293 10.14 -7.38 1.21
N ILE A 294 9.30 -6.76 2.05
CA ILE A 294 8.89 -5.37 1.91
C ILE A 294 8.98 -4.66 3.27
N PRO A 295 10.18 -4.25 3.68
CA PRO A 295 10.34 -3.39 4.84
C PRO A 295 9.89 -1.97 4.48
N ASP A 296 9.42 -1.24 5.49
CA ASP A 296 8.98 0.13 5.35
C ASP A 296 9.56 1.02 6.46
N ILE A 297 9.59 2.31 6.20
CA ILE A 297 10.24 3.32 7.04
C ILE A 297 9.51 3.50 8.36
N ASP A 298 8.18 3.40 8.36
CA ASP A 298 7.36 3.56 9.55
C ASP A 298 7.58 2.41 10.53
N ASP A 299 7.38 1.16 10.10
CA ASP A 299 7.64 -0.02 10.91
C ASP A 299 9.08 -0.05 11.41
N THR A 300 10.03 0.38 10.57
CA THR A 300 11.43 0.46 10.96
C THR A 300 11.65 1.48 12.09
N THR A 301 11.09 2.68 11.99
CA THR A 301 11.23 3.69 13.05
C THR A 301 10.45 3.31 14.31
N ALA A 302 9.27 2.69 14.19
CA ALA A 302 8.50 2.17 15.32
C ALA A 302 9.27 1.05 16.06
N ALA A 303 9.82 0.08 15.32
CA ALA A 303 10.64 -0.98 15.91
C ALA A 303 11.87 -0.42 16.61
N LEU A 304 12.52 0.59 16.03
CA LEU A 304 13.65 1.28 16.68
C LEU A 304 13.22 1.97 17.97
N ARG A 305 12.12 2.72 17.99
CA ARG A 305 11.60 3.33 19.23
C ARG A 305 11.34 2.30 20.32
N ALA A 306 10.74 1.16 19.96
CA ALA A 306 10.49 0.06 20.90
C ALA A 306 11.78 -0.58 21.44
N LEU A 307 12.87 -0.58 20.66
CA LEU A 307 14.17 -1.12 21.02
C LEU A 307 15.10 -0.11 21.71
N ALA A 308 14.75 1.18 21.74
CA ALA A 308 15.63 2.26 22.18
C ALA A 308 16.13 2.08 23.63
N ARG A 309 15.24 1.71 24.56
CA ARG A 309 15.66 1.46 25.96
C ARG A 309 16.48 0.19 26.10
N SER A 310 16.43 -0.72 25.12
CA SER A 310 17.18 -1.98 25.08
C SER A 310 18.60 -1.85 24.51
N ARG A 311 19.00 -0.65 24.08
CA ARG A 311 20.38 -0.29 23.69
C ARG A 311 21.40 -0.59 24.80
N GLY A 312 22.65 -0.81 24.40
CA GLY A 312 23.72 -1.35 25.26
C GLY A 312 23.76 -2.89 25.30
N ASN A 313 22.85 -3.55 24.58
CA ASN A 313 22.92 -4.96 24.25
C ASN A 313 23.47 -5.11 22.82
N GLU A 314 24.48 -5.95 22.63
CA GLU A 314 25.19 -6.09 21.34
C GLU A 314 24.27 -6.45 20.16
N ASN A 315 23.28 -7.33 20.37
CA ASN A 315 22.34 -7.71 19.31
C ASN A 315 21.43 -6.54 18.94
N VAL A 316 20.93 -5.80 19.94
CA VAL A 316 20.13 -4.59 19.72
C VAL A 316 20.97 -3.53 19.03
N ASP A 317 22.22 -3.37 19.43
CA ASP A 317 23.08 -2.31 18.91
C ASP A 317 23.47 -2.54 17.44
N THR A 318 23.70 -3.80 17.08
CA THR A 318 23.92 -4.24 15.70
C THR A 318 22.68 -4.02 14.84
N ALA A 319 21.51 -4.44 15.32
CA ALA A 319 20.25 -4.26 14.60
C ALA A 319 19.95 -2.77 14.39
N TRP A 320 20.10 -1.97 15.44
CA TRP A 320 19.91 -0.52 15.41
C TRP A 320 20.80 0.16 14.36
N LYS A 321 22.11 -0.12 14.35
CA LYS A 321 23.04 0.50 13.41
C LYS A 321 22.66 0.22 11.95
N ARG A 322 22.22 -1.00 11.65
CA ARG A 322 21.77 -1.37 10.30
C ARG A 322 20.52 -0.58 9.90
N ALA A 323 19.54 -0.53 10.78
CA ALA A 323 18.26 0.12 10.53
C ALA A 323 18.38 1.65 10.40
N VAL A 324 19.14 2.30 11.28
CA VAL A 324 19.34 3.76 11.20
C VAL A 324 20.02 4.15 9.89
N ASN A 325 21.02 3.38 9.45
CA ASN A 325 21.63 3.62 8.14
C ASN A 325 20.68 3.34 6.97
N TRP A 326 19.81 2.34 7.10
CA TRP A 326 18.79 2.04 6.11
C TRP A 326 17.78 3.19 5.96
N VAL A 327 17.17 3.66 7.06
CA VAL A 327 16.22 4.79 7.05
C VAL A 327 16.86 6.05 6.49
N LYS A 328 18.07 6.41 6.96
CA LYS A 328 18.84 7.57 6.48
C LYS A 328 19.11 7.50 4.98
N GLY A 329 19.40 6.31 4.46
CA GLY A 329 19.76 6.11 3.07
C GLY A 329 18.59 6.18 2.08
N LEU A 330 17.35 6.10 2.59
CA LEU A 330 16.11 6.10 1.81
C LEU A 330 15.39 7.46 1.75
N GLN A 331 16.07 8.54 2.15
CA GLN A 331 15.54 9.89 1.94
C GLN A 331 15.40 10.18 0.43
N ASN A 332 14.29 10.78 0.05
CA ASN A 332 14.06 11.28 -1.31
C ASN A 332 14.86 12.56 -1.57
N ASN A 333 15.07 12.88 -2.85
CA ASN A 333 15.79 14.09 -3.26
C ASN A 333 15.09 15.40 -2.86
N ASP A 334 13.78 15.36 -2.61
CA ASP A 334 13.00 16.51 -2.13
C ASP A 334 13.19 16.77 -0.62
N GLY A 335 13.84 15.84 0.10
CA GLY A 335 14.12 15.94 1.52
C GLY A 335 13.17 15.12 2.40
N GLY A 336 12.07 14.61 1.88
CA GLY A 336 11.15 13.78 2.66
C GLY A 336 11.41 12.28 2.53
N TRP A 337 10.51 11.49 3.11
CA TRP A 337 10.51 10.02 3.02
C TRP A 337 9.14 9.51 2.55
N GLY A 338 9.17 8.53 1.65
CA GLY A 338 8.03 7.66 1.31
C GLY A 338 7.94 6.47 2.26
N ALA A 339 7.10 5.49 1.96
CA ALA A 339 6.92 4.32 2.82
C ALA A 339 8.00 3.26 2.66
N PHE A 340 8.29 2.86 1.42
CA PHE A 340 9.07 1.66 1.11
C PHE A 340 10.38 1.95 0.38
N GLU A 341 10.33 2.86 -0.60
CA GLU A 341 11.39 3.02 -1.60
C GLU A 341 11.71 4.49 -1.83
N LYS A 342 12.99 4.81 -2.03
CA LYS A 342 13.40 6.14 -2.45
C LYS A 342 13.34 6.29 -3.96
N GLY A 343 13.08 7.50 -4.45
CA GLY A 343 13.15 7.86 -5.86
C GLY A 343 11.94 7.43 -6.70
N VAL A 344 10.99 6.66 -6.14
CA VAL A 344 9.80 6.18 -6.84
C VAL A 344 8.72 7.27 -6.87
N THR A 345 9.03 8.41 -7.50
CA THR A 345 8.24 9.65 -7.43
C THR A 345 7.82 10.17 -8.82
N SER A 346 7.69 9.27 -9.79
CA SER A 346 7.41 9.64 -11.20
C SER A 346 6.08 10.39 -11.35
N ARG A 347 6.14 11.68 -11.66
CA ARG A 347 4.95 12.51 -11.94
C ARG A 347 4.18 12.03 -13.16
N ILE A 348 4.85 11.38 -14.11
CA ILE A 348 4.19 10.84 -15.31
C ILE A 348 3.30 9.66 -14.91
N LEU A 349 3.83 8.74 -14.11
CA LEU A 349 3.09 7.56 -13.67
C LEU A 349 1.98 7.92 -12.66
N ALA A 350 2.21 8.92 -11.80
CA ALA A 350 1.19 9.43 -10.88
C ALA A 350 -0.06 10.01 -11.59
N ASN A 351 0.08 10.42 -12.86
CA ASN A 351 -1.02 10.98 -13.66
C ASN A 351 -1.60 9.99 -14.67
N LEU A 352 -1.31 8.69 -14.53
CA LEU A 352 -1.96 7.67 -15.36
C LEU A 352 -3.48 7.72 -15.19
N PRO A 353 -4.27 7.43 -16.25
CA PRO A 353 -5.75 7.44 -16.21
C PRO A 353 -6.35 6.23 -15.48
N ILE A 354 -5.69 5.82 -14.40
CA ILE A 354 -6.16 4.83 -13.43
C ILE A 354 -6.74 5.63 -12.25
N GLU A 355 -7.91 5.24 -11.78
CA GLU A 355 -8.51 5.85 -10.61
C GLU A 355 -7.55 5.74 -9.41
N ASN A 356 -7.32 6.86 -8.71
CA ASN A 356 -6.36 6.98 -7.60
C ASN A 356 -4.90 6.63 -7.94
N ALA A 357 -4.50 6.79 -9.20
CA ALA A 357 -3.13 6.58 -9.67
C ALA A 357 -2.07 7.30 -8.82
N SER A 358 -2.29 8.58 -8.49
CA SER A 358 -1.33 9.39 -7.73
C SER A 358 -1.01 8.80 -6.36
N ASP A 359 -2.00 8.19 -5.71
CA ASP A 359 -1.90 7.71 -4.34
C ASP A 359 -1.33 6.27 -4.28
N MET A 360 -1.60 5.47 -5.33
CA MET A 360 -1.25 4.05 -5.41
C MET A 360 0.04 3.78 -6.19
N ILE A 361 0.27 4.46 -7.31
CA ILE A 361 1.28 4.07 -8.31
C ILE A 361 2.70 4.48 -7.91
N THR A 362 2.85 5.53 -7.12
CA THR A 362 4.16 6.06 -6.71
C THR A 362 4.32 6.03 -5.19
N ASP A 363 5.55 6.17 -4.72
CA ASP A 363 5.90 6.24 -3.29
C ASP A 363 6.58 7.59 -2.96
N PRO A 364 5.85 8.72 -3.12
CA PRO A 364 6.38 10.04 -2.86
C PRO A 364 6.60 10.29 -1.36
N SER A 365 7.39 11.31 -1.06
CA SER A 365 7.52 11.82 0.29
C SER A 365 6.17 12.22 0.89
N THR A 366 5.96 11.90 2.16
CA THR A 366 4.70 12.21 2.87
C THR A 366 4.96 12.91 4.21
N PRO A 367 4.10 13.87 4.62
CA PRO A 367 4.33 14.62 5.86
C PRO A 367 4.34 13.74 7.12
N ASP A 368 3.43 12.78 7.20
CA ASP A 368 3.29 11.87 8.33
C ASP A 368 4.51 10.94 8.51
N ILE A 369 5.05 10.37 7.44
CA ILE A 369 6.29 9.57 7.51
C ILE A 369 7.49 10.47 7.82
N THR A 370 7.65 11.57 7.08
CA THR A 370 8.79 12.47 7.26
C THR A 370 8.83 13.03 8.68
N GLY A 371 7.69 13.44 9.23
CA GLY A 371 7.54 13.89 10.61
C GLY A 371 7.97 12.83 11.62
N ARG A 372 7.51 11.58 11.47
CA ARG A 372 7.90 10.46 12.36
C ARG A 372 9.38 10.08 12.25
N VAL A 373 9.96 10.16 11.06
CA VAL A 373 11.41 9.98 10.87
C VAL A 373 12.18 11.06 11.62
N LEU A 374 11.77 12.33 11.51
CA LEU A 374 12.39 13.43 12.25
C LEU A 374 12.18 13.30 13.76
N GLU A 375 11.01 12.85 14.22
CA GLU A 375 10.74 12.56 15.63
C GLU A 375 11.74 11.52 16.15
N PHE A 376 11.91 10.41 15.40
CA PHE A 376 12.84 9.36 15.75
C PHE A 376 14.29 9.89 15.84
N PHE A 377 14.77 10.58 14.80
CA PHE A 377 16.14 11.09 14.78
C PHE A 377 16.39 12.15 15.85
N GLY A 378 15.45 13.09 16.03
CA GLY A 378 15.56 14.14 17.05
C GLY A 378 15.43 13.64 18.48
N THR A 379 14.79 12.50 18.72
CA THR A 379 14.61 11.98 20.08
C THR A 379 15.68 10.96 20.45
N TYR A 380 16.06 10.06 19.54
CA TYR A 380 16.86 8.88 19.86
C TYR A 380 18.26 8.88 19.26
N THR A 381 18.51 9.68 18.22
CA THR A 381 19.77 9.64 17.44
C THR A 381 20.19 11.03 16.96
N GLN A 382 20.20 12.02 17.87
CA GLN A 382 20.35 13.47 17.59
C GLN A 382 21.57 13.88 16.75
N ASN A 383 22.54 12.98 16.53
CA ASN A 383 23.74 13.22 15.72
C ASN A 383 23.92 12.24 14.54
N GLU A 384 22.97 11.32 14.30
CA GLU A 384 23.11 10.31 13.24
C GLU A 384 22.54 10.76 11.88
N LEU A 385 21.62 11.74 11.88
CA LEU A 385 21.08 12.34 10.65
C LEU A 385 21.96 13.54 10.24
N PRO A 386 22.58 13.53 9.04
CA PRO A 386 23.41 14.63 8.57
C PRO A 386 22.63 15.95 8.53
N GLU A 387 23.27 17.06 8.91
CA GLU A 387 22.63 18.38 9.00
C GLU A 387 21.90 18.78 7.72
N LYS A 388 22.52 18.52 6.56
CA LYS A 388 21.91 18.81 5.26
C LYS A 388 20.61 18.03 5.03
N GLN A 389 20.57 16.75 5.39
CA GLN A 389 19.39 15.89 5.25
C GLN A 389 18.28 16.31 6.20
N LYS A 390 18.64 16.64 7.45
CA LYS A 390 17.71 17.18 8.44
C LYS A 390 17.09 18.49 7.95
N GLN A 391 17.91 19.44 7.49
CA GLN A 391 17.42 20.73 7.02
C GLN A 391 16.55 20.62 5.76
N SER A 392 16.89 19.73 4.82
CA SER A 392 16.05 19.50 3.65
C SER A 392 14.68 18.94 4.03
N ALA A 393 14.62 18.03 5.00
CA ALA A 393 13.36 17.48 5.49
C ALA A 393 12.49 18.52 6.20
N ILE A 394 13.09 19.35 7.07
CA ILE A 394 12.39 20.46 7.72
C ILE A 394 11.83 21.42 6.67
N ASN A 395 12.68 21.86 5.73
CA ASN A 395 12.25 22.79 4.67
C ASN A 395 11.14 22.20 3.82
N TRP A 396 11.23 20.91 3.47
CA TRP A 396 10.20 20.21 2.72
C TRP A 396 8.86 20.23 3.47
N LEU A 397 8.86 19.86 4.77
CA LEU A 397 7.67 19.90 5.63
C LEU A 397 7.04 21.31 5.69
N MET A 398 7.86 22.35 5.85
CA MET A 398 7.35 23.72 5.87
C MET A 398 6.71 24.14 4.54
N ASN A 399 7.21 23.62 3.41
CA ASN A 399 6.69 23.94 2.08
C ASN A 399 5.40 23.19 1.73
N VAL A 400 5.16 22.03 2.34
CA VAL A 400 3.95 21.20 2.10
C VAL A 400 2.90 21.36 3.20
N GLN A 401 3.04 22.37 4.06
CA GLN A 401 2.00 22.72 5.03
C GLN A 401 0.79 23.31 4.31
N GLU A 402 -0.40 22.88 4.70
CA GLU A 402 -1.66 23.41 4.17
C GLU A 402 -1.87 24.87 4.59
N GLU A 403 -2.69 25.60 3.84
CA GLU A 403 -3.00 27.01 4.13
C GLU A 403 -3.61 27.19 5.54
N ASN A 404 -4.42 26.22 5.98
CA ASN A 404 -5.02 26.21 7.32
C ASN A 404 -4.02 25.88 8.44
N GLY A 405 -2.78 25.50 8.11
CA GLY A 405 -1.73 25.14 9.06
C GLY A 405 -1.58 23.65 9.35
N SER A 406 -2.45 22.79 8.83
CA SER A 406 -2.35 21.34 9.01
C SER A 406 -1.36 20.69 8.02
N TRP A 407 -1.12 19.40 8.20
CA TRP A 407 -0.43 18.54 7.23
C TRP A 407 -1.25 17.29 6.94
N TYR A 408 -1.33 16.92 5.66
CA TYR A 408 -2.01 15.70 5.21
C TYR A 408 -1.34 14.43 5.75
N GLY A 409 -2.14 13.53 6.32
CA GLY A 409 -1.74 12.17 6.69
C GLY A 409 -2.13 11.17 5.59
N LYS A 410 -1.14 10.48 5.00
CA LYS A 410 -1.38 9.47 3.97
C LYS A 410 -1.76 8.12 4.57
N TRP A 411 -1.19 7.76 5.72
CA TRP A 411 -1.32 6.43 6.31
C TRP A 411 -2.19 6.39 7.57
N GLY A 412 -2.66 7.54 8.04
CA GLY A 412 -3.67 7.69 9.09
C GLY A 412 -4.67 8.80 8.73
N ILE A 413 -5.86 8.75 9.31
CA ILE A 413 -6.98 9.66 9.00
C ILE A 413 -6.93 10.90 9.91
N CYS A 414 -6.87 12.12 9.37
CA CYS A 414 -6.11 12.47 8.17
C CYS A 414 -5.17 13.63 8.51
N TYR A 415 -5.72 14.83 8.69
CA TYR A 415 -4.94 16.03 8.96
C TYR A 415 -4.49 16.11 10.42
N ILE A 416 -5.26 15.59 11.38
CA ILE A 416 -4.83 15.44 12.78
C ILE A 416 -3.61 14.50 12.81
N TYR A 417 -3.69 13.37 12.10
CA TYR A 417 -2.62 12.37 12.07
C TYR A 417 -1.33 12.95 11.48
N GLY A 418 -1.41 13.58 10.31
CA GLY A 418 -0.26 14.22 9.67
C GLY A 418 0.31 15.35 10.52
N THR A 419 -0.55 16.23 11.06
CA THR A 419 -0.14 17.37 11.88
C THR A 419 0.55 16.94 13.17
N TRP A 420 0.03 15.92 13.85
CA TRP A 420 0.67 15.33 15.02
C TRP A 420 2.10 14.87 14.71
N ALA A 421 2.25 14.03 13.67
CA ALA A 421 3.54 13.46 13.28
C ALA A 421 4.57 14.54 12.91
N VAL A 422 4.14 15.60 12.22
CA VAL A 422 5.02 16.72 11.84
C VAL A 422 5.39 17.56 13.06
N LEU A 423 4.42 17.90 13.92
CA LEU A 423 4.70 18.68 15.13
C LEU A 423 5.65 17.97 16.08
N THR A 424 5.46 16.67 16.34
CA THR A 424 6.39 15.91 17.19
C THR A 424 7.79 15.88 16.59
N GLY A 425 7.91 15.69 15.27
CA GLY A 425 9.17 15.72 14.55
C GLY A 425 9.90 17.07 14.60
N LEU A 426 9.19 18.18 14.37
CA LEU A 426 9.79 19.52 14.46
C LEU A 426 10.22 19.84 15.90
N ARG A 427 9.40 19.47 16.88
CA ARG A 427 9.69 19.70 18.30
C ARG A 427 10.88 18.89 18.80
N SER A 428 11.05 17.63 18.37
CA SER A 428 12.20 16.80 18.75
C SER A 428 13.54 17.38 18.27
N LEU A 429 13.51 18.18 17.19
CA LEU A 429 14.67 18.87 16.63
C LEU A 429 14.90 20.28 17.20
N GLY A 430 14.09 20.69 18.19
CA GLY A 430 14.25 21.97 18.87
C GLY A 430 13.62 23.17 18.14
N ILE A 431 12.80 22.95 17.10
CA ILE A 431 12.06 24.05 16.46
C ILE A 431 11.10 24.68 17.49
N PRO A 432 11.21 25.98 17.79
CA PRO A 432 10.49 26.59 18.91
C PRO A 432 8.99 26.71 18.62
N SER A 433 8.17 26.75 19.68
CA SER A 433 6.72 26.99 19.55
C SER A 433 6.41 28.39 19.04
N SER A 434 7.40 29.28 19.01
CA SER A 434 7.28 30.61 18.40
C SER A 434 7.32 30.57 16.87
N ASP A 435 7.77 29.46 16.26
CA ASP A 435 7.87 29.28 14.82
C ASP A 435 6.49 29.46 14.14
N PRO A 436 6.39 30.21 13.02
CA PRO A 436 5.10 30.48 12.39
C PRO A 436 4.34 29.23 11.96
N SER A 437 5.02 28.23 11.40
CA SER A 437 4.38 27.00 10.93
C SER A 437 3.86 26.17 12.09
N VAL A 438 4.63 26.07 13.18
CA VAL A 438 4.22 25.41 14.42
C VAL A 438 3.02 26.10 15.05
N LYS A 439 3.01 27.45 15.09
CA LYS A 439 1.88 28.23 15.61
C LYS A 439 0.59 28.00 14.83
N ARG A 440 0.63 28.06 13.50
CA ARG A 440 -0.56 27.84 12.67
C ARG A 440 -1.14 26.46 12.91
N ALA A 441 -0.29 25.43 12.95
CA ALA A 441 -0.71 24.06 13.20
C ALA A 441 -1.34 23.88 14.60
N ALA A 442 -0.76 24.50 15.63
CA ALA A 442 -1.33 24.49 16.97
C ALA A 442 -2.70 25.19 17.03
N LEU A 443 -2.82 26.37 16.42
CA LEU A 443 -4.09 27.11 16.33
C LEU A 443 -5.15 26.32 15.55
N TRP A 444 -4.74 25.61 14.50
CA TRP A 444 -5.64 24.73 13.75
C TRP A 444 -6.17 23.60 14.64
N LEU A 445 -5.30 22.90 15.37
CA LEU A 445 -5.70 21.86 16.33
C LEU A 445 -6.65 22.41 17.41
N GLU A 446 -6.36 23.58 17.97
CA GLU A 446 -7.25 24.25 18.94
C GLU A 446 -8.62 24.58 18.32
N HIS A 447 -8.64 25.02 17.06
CA HIS A 447 -9.87 25.40 16.36
C HIS A 447 -10.78 24.20 16.08
N ILE A 448 -10.21 23.02 15.82
CA ILE A 448 -10.97 21.80 15.50
C ILE A 448 -11.27 20.94 16.74
N GLN A 449 -10.94 21.41 17.94
CA GLN A 449 -11.27 20.71 19.18
C GLN A 449 -12.78 20.68 19.40
N HIS A 450 -13.32 19.52 19.77
CA HIS A 450 -14.72 19.36 20.11
C HIS A 450 -15.03 19.91 21.51
N GLU A 451 -16.30 20.21 21.79
CA GLU A 451 -16.74 20.70 23.11
C GLU A 451 -16.44 19.72 24.27
N ASP A 452 -16.33 18.42 23.97
CA ASP A 452 -15.97 17.38 24.94
C ASP A 452 -14.45 17.30 25.22
N GLY A 453 -13.66 18.14 24.55
CA GLY A 453 -12.21 18.21 24.66
C GLY A 453 -11.46 17.24 23.75
N GLY A 454 -12.16 16.40 22.98
CA GLY A 454 -11.59 15.46 22.04
C GLY A 454 -11.36 16.04 20.64
N TRP A 455 -10.87 15.16 19.75
CA TRP A 455 -10.76 15.40 18.31
C TRP A 455 -11.23 14.16 17.55
N GLY A 456 -11.76 14.37 16.35
CA GLY A 456 -12.12 13.28 15.45
C GLY A 456 -12.14 13.72 14.01
N GLU A 457 -11.74 12.83 13.11
CA GLU A 457 -11.85 13.01 11.67
C GLU A 457 -12.58 11.82 11.05
N SER A 458 -13.46 12.13 10.10
CA SER A 458 -14.07 11.13 9.24
C SER A 458 -13.04 10.64 8.21
N CYS A 459 -13.16 9.40 7.73
CA CYS A 459 -12.43 8.97 6.54
C CYS A 459 -12.79 9.80 5.29
N GLN A 460 -13.89 10.56 5.31
CA GLN A 460 -14.21 11.54 4.28
C GLN A 460 -13.08 12.59 4.11
N SER A 461 -12.34 12.92 5.18
CA SER A 461 -11.21 13.85 5.13
C SER A 461 -10.10 13.41 4.17
N SER A 462 -9.94 12.12 3.87
CA SER A 462 -8.94 11.66 2.88
C SER A 462 -9.42 11.78 1.44
N VAL A 463 -10.72 12.05 1.23
CA VAL A 463 -11.34 12.22 -0.08
C VAL A 463 -11.46 13.70 -0.44
N GLU A 464 -11.82 14.52 0.55
CA GLU A 464 -11.93 15.98 0.45
C GLU A 464 -10.57 16.62 0.78
N LYS A 465 -9.63 16.52 -0.17
CA LYS A 465 -8.27 17.09 -0.04
C LYS A 465 -8.26 18.60 -0.13
#